data_AF-A0A3D3PLK3-F1
#
_entry.id   AF-A0A3D3PLK3-F1
#
_cell.length_a   1.000
_cell.length_b   1.000
_cell.length_c   1.000
_cell.angle_alpha   90.00
_cell.angle_beta   90.00
_cell.angle_gamma   90.00
#
_symmetry.space_group_name_H-M   'P 1'
#
loop_
_entity.id
_entity.type
_entity.pdbx_description
1 polymer ?
#
loop_
_entity_poly.entity_id
_entity_poly.type
_entity_poly.pdbx_seq_one_letter_code
_entity_poly.pdbx_strand_id
1 'polypeptide(L)'
;TPISIVTTGAITKMGVVSPQLYADLAILDAELTVGLPARVTAATGIDAMVHAIEAYTTRLKKNPLSDMLARQALTLLSANLVATCEDGSNLAGRQAMLVGAMLAGQSFANAPCAAVHALAYPIGGIFHVPHGLSNALILPHVLRFNLPEAATLYAELAEIAAPQIQGSMEARAEGLIAAMKDIAHRVGIETRLQQVGIAASDLDRLADDAMLQTRLLTNNPRVVTRTDARAIYQAAL
;
A
#
# COMPACT_ATOMS: atom_id res chain seq x y z
N THR A 1 1.03 -7.65 -13.99
CA THR A 1 0.05 -8.47 -13.24
C THR A 1 -1.12 -8.79 -14.16
N PRO A 2 -2.02 -9.75 -13.88
CA PRO A 2 -3.17 -10.03 -14.73
C PRO A 2 -4.31 -9.00 -14.52
N ILE A 3 -3.98 -7.80 -14.06
CA ILE A 3 -4.92 -6.80 -13.54
C ILE A 3 -4.64 -5.49 -14.26
N SER A 4 -5.67 -4.91 -14.87
CA SER A 4 -5.64 -3.55 -15.41
C SER A 4 -6.70 -2.71 -14.73
N ILE A 5 -6.34 -1.49 -14.30
CA ILE A 5 -7.28 -0.54 -13.71
C ILE A 5 -7.61 0.51 -14.77
N VAL A 6 -8.87 0.54 -15.19
CA VAL A 6 -9.38 1.52 -16.16
C VAL A 6 -10.28 2.51 -15.46
N THR A 7 -10.16 3.79 -15.80
CA THR A 7 -11.15 4.79 -15.40
C THR A 7 -12.35 4.67 -16.34
N THR A 8 -13.54 4.45 -15.77
CA THR A 8 -14.81 4.44 -16.49
C THR A 8 -15.68 5.59 -16.03
N GLY A 9 -16.42 6.21 -16.97
CA GLY A 9 -17.13 7.45 -16.69
C GLY A 9 -16.17 8.58 -16.30
N ALA A 10 -16.60 9.46 -15.40
CA ALA A 10 -15.81 10.61 -14.98
C ALA A 10 -14.73 10.28 -13.94
N ILE A 11 -15.02 9.38 -12.99
CA ILE A 11 -14.18 9.20 -11.77
C ILE A 11 -14.03 7.76 -11.28
N THR A 12 -14.73 6.78 -11.86
CA THR A 12 -14.79 5.42 -11.30
C THR A 12 -13.62 4.56 -11.76
N LYS A 13 -12.81 4.08 -10.83
CA LYS A 13 -11.75 3.09 -11.09
C LYS A 13 -12.33 1.68 -11.11
N MET A 14 -12.22 0.99 -12.23
CA MET A 14 -12.69 -0.38 -12.40
C MET A 14 -11.52 -1.32 -12.68
N GLY A 15 -11.46 -2.44 -11.95
CA GLY A 15 -10.44 -3.46 -12.16
C GLY A 15 -10.90 -4.56 -13.10
N VAL A 16 -10.17 -4.78 -14.18
CA VAL A 16 -10.31 -5.91 -15.10
C VAL A 16 -9.25 -6.95 -14.74
N VAL A 17 -9.66 -8.20 -14.49
CA VAL A 17 -8.75 -9.30 -14.13
C VAL A 17 -8.86 -10.41 -15.16
N SER A 18 -7.78 -10.68 -15.87
CA SER A 18 -7.76 -11.65 -16.98
C SER A 18 -6.34 -12.18 -17.22
N PRO A 19 -6.15 -13.50 -17.42
CA PRO A 19 -4.85 -14.07 -17.76
C PRO A 19 -4.22 -13.48 -19.03
N GLN A 20 -5.04 -13.00 -19.97
CA GLN A 20 -4.59 -12.35 -21.20
C GLN A 20 -3.90 -10.99 -20.96
N LEU A 21 -3.99 -10.44 -19.74
CA LEU A 21 -3.32 -9.19 -19.36
C LEU A 21 -1.88 -9.40 -18.88
N TYR A 22 -1.40 -10.64 -18.76
CA TYR A 22 0.02 -10.87 -18.52
C TYR A 22 0.84 -10.38 -19.71
N ALA A 23 1.90 -9.62 -19.42
CA ALA A 23 2.88 -9.26 -20.43
C ALA A 23 3.71 -10.50 -20.81
N ASP A 24 4.03 -10.64 -22.10
CA ASP A 24 4.94 -11.70 -22.58
C ASP A 24 6.36 -11.55 -22.03
N LEU A 25 6.78 -10.30 -21.80
CA LEU A 25 8.08 -9.93 -21.24
C LEU A 25 7.93 -8.71 -20.32
N ALA A 26 8.58 -8.75 -19.16
CA ALA A 26 8.74 -7.60 -18.27
C ALA A 26 10.23 -7.30 -18.10
N ILE A 27 10.65 -6.08 -18.43
CA ILE A 27 12.03 -5.61 -18.30
C ILE A 27 12.11 -4.68 -17.09
N LEU A 28 13.00 -5.00 -16.15
CA LEU A 28 13.29 -4.17 -14.99
C LEU A 28 14.66 -3.54 -15.16
N ASP A 29 14.69 -2.33 -15.71
CA ASP A 29 15.91 -1.54 -15.93
C ASP A 29 15.92 -0.32 -15.00
N ALA A 30 16.83 -0.33 -14.03
CA ALA A 30 16.95 0.74 -13.06
C ALA A 30 17.39 2.08 -13.68
N GLU A 31 18.13 2.05 -14.80
CA GLU A 31 18.59 3.27 -15.49
C GLU A 31 17.41 4.08 -16.01
N LEU A 32 16.35 3.41 -16.46
CA LEU A 32 15.10 4.04 -16.92
C LEU A 32 14.31 4.73 -15.80
N THR A 33 14.69 4.50 -14.54
CA THR A 33 14.05 5.16 -13.39
C THR A 33 14.87 6.35 -12.88
N VAL A 34 16.12 6.48 -13.29
CA VAL A 34 16.97 7.62 -12.91
C VAL A 34 16.32 8.92 -13.39
N GLY A 35 16.34 9.94 -12.52
CA GLY A 35 15.67 11.22 -12.79
C GLY A 35 14.20 11.29 -12.39
N LEU A 36 13.58 10.17 -11.95
CA LEU A 36 12.27 10.26 -11.28
C LEU A 36 12.35 11.20 -10.08
N PRO A 37 11.41 12.16 -9.91
CA PRO A 37 11.37 13.02 -8.74
C PRO A 37 11.25 12.21 -7.45
N ALA A 38 11.93 12.63 -6.39
CA ALA A 38 11.91 11.93 -5.09
C ALA A 38 10.49 11.64 -4.58
N ARG A 39 9.55 12.60 -4.71
CA ARG A 39 8.13 12.41 -4.36
C ARG A 39 7.43 11.29 -5.15
N VAL A 40 7.82 11.06 -6.40
CA VAL A 40 7.25 9.98 -7.23
C VAL A 40 7.82 8.65 -6.73
N THR A 41 9.14 8.55 -6.57
CA THR A 41 9.81 7.39 -5.98
C THR A 41 9.21 7.01 -4.62
N ALA A 42 8.98 8.01 -3.76
CA ALA A 42 8.35 7.86 -2.45
C ALA A 42 6.95 7.25 -2.55
N ALA A 43 6.06 7.89 -3.31
CA ALA A 43 4.67 7.46 -3.45
C ALA A 43 4.57 6.04 -4.05
N THR A 44 5.33 5.74 -5.11
CA THR A 44 5.31 4.41 -5.74
C THR A 44 6.00 3.34 -4.90
N GLY A 45 7.01 3.71 -4.12
CA GLY A 45 7.70 2.81 -3.20
C GLY A 45 6.79 2.38 -2.05
N ILE A 46 6.09 3.34 -1.44
CA ILE A 46 5.11 3.03 -0.39
C ILE A 46 3.95 2.22 -0.95
N ASP A 47 3.48 2.53 -2.15
CA ASP A 47 2.48 1.71 -2.85
C ASP A 47 2.89 0.24 -2.96
N ALA A 48 4.13 -0.03 -3.39
CA ALA A 48 4.67 -1.38 -3.44
C ALA A 48 4.77 -2.05 -2.05
N MET A 49 5.04 -1.29 -0.99
CA MET A 49 5.01 -1.81 0.38
C MET A 49 3.58 -2.14 0.82
N VAL A 50 2.59 -1.31 0.47
CA VAL A 50 1.16 -1.61 0.71
C VAL A 50 0.76 -2.90 0.00
N HIS A 51 1.13 -3.07 -1.27
CA HIS A 51 0.89 -4.33 -2.00
C HIS A 51 1.41 -5.54 -1.23
N ALA A 52 2.65 -5.49 -0.72
CA ALA A 52 3.24 -6.59 0.06
C ALA A 52 2.51 -6.82 1.39
N ILE A 53 2.21 -5.75 2.14
CA ILE A 53 1.55 -5.85 3.45
C ILE A 53 0.12 -6.38 3.31
N GLU A 54 -0.65 -5.87 2.35
CA GLU A 54 -2.02 -6.34 2.15
C GLU A 54 -2.05 -7.77 1.59
N ALA A 55 -1.16 -8.13 0.66
CA ALA A 55 -1.07 -9.49 0.17
C ALA A 55 -0.68 -10.49 1.28
N TYR A 56 0.19 -10.08 2.22
CA TYR A 56 0.58 -10.91 3.37
C TYR A 56 -0.53 -11.02 4.42
N THR A 57 -1.43 -10.05 4.51
CA THR A 57 -2.47 -10.00 5.55
C THR A 57 -3.88 -10.25 5.04
N THR A 58 -4.02 -10.47 3.73
CA THR A 58 -5.28 -10.83 3.10
C THR A 58 -5.83 -12.13 3.64
N ARG A 59 -7.15 -12.20 3.81
CA ARG A 59 -7.82 -13.42 4.29
C ARG A 59 -8.20 -14.39 3.18
N LEU A 60 -8.27 -13.92 1.93
CA LEU A 60 -8.67 -14.72 0.77
C LEU A 60 -7.45 -15.01 -0.10
N LYS A 61 -7.31 -16.26 -0.55
CA LYS A 61 -6.23 -16.71 -1.45
C LYS A 61 -4.80 -16.52 -0.95
N LYS A 62 -4.60 -16.11 0.30
CA LYS A 62 -3.29 -16.15 0.98
C LYS A 62 -2.67 -17.54 0.84
N ASN A 63 -1.38 -17.58 0.53
CA ASN A 63 -0.65 -18.82 0.28
C ASN A 63 0.86 -18.64 0.56
N PRO A 64 1.59 -19.73 0.85
CA PRO A 64 3.01 -19.64 1.23
C PRO A 64 3.91 -18.98 0.19
N LEU A 65 3.63 -19.15 -1.11
CA LEU A 65 4.44 -18.52 -2.17
C LEU A 65 4.26 -17.00 -2.17
N SER A 66 3.02 -16.52 -2.07
CA SER A 66 2.72 -15.09 -2.01
C SER A 66 3.30 -14.46 -0.74
N ASP A 67 3.30 -15.20 0.37
CA ASP A 67 3.90 -14.77 1.63
C ASP A 67 5.42 -14.60 1.53
N MET A 68 6.12 -15.58 0.93
CA MET A 68 7.56 -15.49 0.67
C MET A 68 7.90 -14.27 -0.21
N LEU A 69 7.13 -14.07 -1.29
CA LEU A 69 7.29 -12.93 -2.19
C LEU A 69 7.05 -11.60 -1.48
N ALA A 70 5.98 -11.49 -0.67
CA ALA A 70 5.64 -10.28 0.07
C ALA A 70 6.72 -9.93 1.10
N ARG A 71 7.24 -10.93 1.85
CA ARG A 71 8.33 -10.71 2.80
C ARG A 71 9.59 -10.21 2.10
N GLN A 72 10.01 -10.87 1.02
CA GLN A 72 11.20 -10.44 0.27
C GLN A 72 11.01 -9.06 -0.38
N ALA A 73 9.81 -8.77 -0.89
CA ALA A 73 9.46 -7.45 -1.39
C ALA A 73 9.63 -6.39 -0.30
N LEU A 74 9.03 -6.61 0.87
CA LEU A 74 9.10 -5.67 1.98
C LEU A 74 10.54 -5.47 2.46
N THR A 75 11.36 -6.53 2.51
CA THR A 75 12.80 -6.44 2.84
C THR A 75 13.54 -5.50 1.89
N LEU A 76 13.34 -5.65 0.58
CA LEU A 76 14.01 -4.80 -0.42
C LEU A 76 13.51 -3.35 -0.34
N LEU A 77 12.20 -3.17 -0.23
CA LEU A 77 11.57 -1.85 -0.26
C LEU A 77 11.90 -1.04 1.01
N SER A 78 11.74 -1.62 2.21
CA SER A 78 11.98 -0.92 3.47
C SER A 78 13.46 -0.52 3.64
N ALA A 79 14.39 -1.36 3.17
CA ALA A 79 15.82 -1.11 3.28
C ALA A 79 16.33 -0.03 2.30
N ASN A 80 15.67 0.17 1.16
CA ASN A 80 16.22 1.00 0.08
C ASN A 80 15.43 2.28 -0.22
N LEU A 81 14.14 2.35 0.14
CA LEU A 81 13.27 3.45 -0.27
C LEU A 81 13.81 4.83 0.14
N VAL A 82 14.14 5.01 1.43
CA VAL A 82 14.56 6.33 1.94
C VAL A 82 15.84 6.80 1.26
N ALA A 83 16.87 5.93 1.20
CA ALA A 83 18.13 6.26 0.55
C ALA A 83 17.97 6.54 -0.96
N THR A 84 17.03 5.88 -1.63
CA THR A 84 16.74 6.11 -3.06
C THR A 84 15.99 7.42 -3.30
N CYS A 85 15.20 7.88 -2.32
CA CYS A 85 14.58 9.21 -2.35
C CYS A 85 15.59 10.33 -2.06
N GLU A 86 16.54 10.10 -1.15
CA GLU A 86 17.62 11.04 -0.80
C GLU A 86 18.64 11.19 -1.94
N ASP A 87 19.03 10.07 -2.56
CA ASP A 87 19.89 10.03 -3.74
C ASP A 87 19.20 9.32 -4.90
N GLY A 88 18.54 10.12 -5.75
CA GLY A 88 17.89 9.66 -6.96
C GLY A 88 18.84 9.13 -8.04
N SER A 89 20.15 9.12 -7.84
CA SER A 89 21.12 8.49 -8.74
C SER A 89 21.61 7.11 -8.24
N ASN A 90 21.21 6.71 -7.03
CA ASN A 90 21.54 5.42 -6.44
C ASN A 90 20.95 4.25 -7.25
N LEU A 91 21.73 3.75 -8.21
CA LEU A 91 21.30 2.70 -9.13
C LEU A 91 21.00 1.38 -8.42
N ALA A 92 21.80 1.04 -7.40
CA ALA A 92 21.59 -0.18 -6.61
C ALA A 92 20.26 -0.13 -5.84
N GLY A 93 19.96 1.02 -5.21
CA GLY A 93 18.69 1.27 -4.54
C GLY A 93 17.50 1.18 -5.51
N ARG A 94 17.62 1.82 -6.68
CA ARG A 94 16.59 1.73 -7.75
C ARG A 94 16.35 0.31 -8.24
N GLN A 95 17.41 -0.47 -8.46
CA GLN A 95 17.30 -1.87 -8.84
C GLN A 95 16.59 -2.70 -7.75
N ALA A 96 16.96 -2.50 -6.49
CA ALA A 96 16.30 -3.16 -5.37
C ALA A 96 14.82 -2.79 -5.26
N MET A 97 14.48 -1.51 -5.48
CA MET A 97 13.09 -1.03 -5.51
C MET A 97 12.29 -1.65 -6.66
N LEU A 98 12.85 -1.76 -7.86
CA LEU A 98 12.19 -2.42 -9.01
C LEU A 98 11.91 -3.89 -8.73
N VAL A 99 12.91 -4.63 -8.23
CA VAL A 99 12.74 -6.05 -7.87
C VAL A 99 11.72 -6.18 -6.73
N GLY A 100 11.79 -5.34 -5.70
CA GLY A 100 10.83 -5.32 -4.60
C GLY A 100 9.40 -5.10 -5.08
N ALA A 101 9.19 -4.11 -5.96
CA ALA A 101 7.88 -3.82 -6.54
C ALA A 101 7.37 -4.97 -7.43
N MET A 102 8.23 -5.61 -8.21
CA MET A 102 7.87 -6.80 -8.99
C MET A 102 7.41 -7.95 -8.09
N LEU A 103 8.17 -8.26 -7.03
CA LEU A 103 7.83 -9.33 -6.08
C LEU A 103 6.52 -9.03 -5.34
N ALA A 104 6.31 -7.78 -4.92
CA ALA A 104 5.02 -7.35 -4.37
C ALA A 104 3.90 -7.55 -5.39
N GLY A 105 4.14 -7.20 -6.66
CA GLY A 105 3.24 -7.42 -7.79
C GLY A 105 2.84 -8.87 -8.00
N GLN A 106 3.82 -9.78 -7.95
CA GLN A 106 3.59 -11.22 -8.05
C GLN A 106 2.84 -11.77 -6.83
N SER A 107 3.13 -11.25 -5.64
CA SER A 107 2.42 -11.60 -4.41
C SER A 107 0.94 -11.20 -4.52
N PHE A 108 0.63 -9.93 -4.75
CA PHE A 108 -0.75 -9.47 -4.72
C PHE A 108 -1.61 -9.99 -5.88
N ALA A 109 -0.99 -10.36 -7.00
CA ALA A 109 -1.68 -11.00 -8.11
C ALA A 109 -2.29 -12.36 -7.71
N ASN A 110 -1.74 -13.02 -6.69
CA ASN A 110 -2.17 -14.33 -6.21
C ASN A 110 -2.84 -14.27 -4.82
N ALA A 111 -2.48 -13.28 -3.99
CA ALA A 111 -3.07 -12.98 -2.69
C ALA A 111 -3.54 -11.51 -2.68
N PRO A 112 -4.81 -11.23 -3.03
CA PRO A 112 -5.25 -9.90 -3.42
C PRO A 112 -5.18 -8.85 -2.30
N CYS A 113 -4.98 -7.60 -2.72
CA CYS A 113 -5.04 -6.40 -1.88
C CYS A 113 -6.41 -6.21 -1.21
N ALA A 114 -6.48 -5.30 -0.25
CA ALA A 114 -7.57 -5.21 0.72
C ALA A 114 -8.02 -3.76 0.97
N ALA A 115 -8.27 -3.39 2.24
CA ALA A 115 -8.95 -2.15 2.59
C ALA A 115 -8.14 -0.88 2.31
N VAL A 116 -6.80 -0.91 2.34
CA VAL A 116 -5.98 0.28 1.99
C VAL A 116 -6.29 0.70 0.56
N HIS A 117 -6.21 -0.23 -0.40
CA HIS A 117 -6.55 0.04 -1.79
C HIS A 117 -8.03 0.43 -1.96
N ALA A 118 -8.94 -0.25 -1.25
CA ALA A 118 -10.37 0.03 -1.32
C ALA A 118 -10.71 1.48 -0.92
N LEU A 119 -10.09 1.98 0.15
CA LEU A 119 -10.30 3.34 0.65
C LEU A 119 -9.44 4.38 -0.11
N ALA A 120 -8.36 3.97 -0.77
CA ALA A 120 -7.56 4.88 -1.60
C ALA A 120 -8.21 5.20 -2.97
N TYR A 121 -9.03 4.29 -3.53
CA TYR A 121 -9.64 4.49 -4.85
C TYR A 121 -10.53 5.75 -4.93
N PRO A 122 -11.45 6.03 -3.98
CA PRO A 122 -12.24 7.25 -3.99
C PRO A 122 -11.39 8.52 -3.85
N ILE A 123 -10.32 8.49 -3.04
CA ILE A 123 -9.39 9.63 -2.89
C ILE A 123 -8.79 10.00 -4.25
N GLY A 124 -8.20 9.04 -4.96
CA GLY A 124 -7.60 9.29 -6.27
C GLY A 124 -8.63 9.61 -7.36
N GLY A 125 -9.84 9.05 -7.28
CA GLY A 125 -10.91 9.28 -8.24
C GLY A 125 -11.54 10.67 -8.13
N ILE A 126 -11.79 11.15 -6.91
CA ILE A 126 -12.51 12.40 -6.65
C ILE A 126 -11.57 13.61 -6.60
N PHE A 127 -10.40 13.44 -5.97
CA PHE A 127 -9.48 14.55 -5.66
C PHE A 127 -8.23 14.55 -6.55
N HIS A 128 -8.14 13.60 -7.50
CA HIS A 128 -7.00 13.45 -8.42
C HIS A 128 -5.65 13.29 -7.70
N VAL A 129 -5.68 12.77 -6.47
CA VAL A 129 -4.48 12.45 -5.70
C VAL A 129 -3.80 11.23 -6.33
N PRO A 130 -2.47 11.26 -6.55
CA PRO A 130 -1.74 10.11 -7.06
C PRO A 130 -1.99 8.84 -6.24
N HIS A 131 -2.06 7.68 -6.90
CA HIS A 131 -2.51 6.44 -6.26
C HIS A 131 -1.64 6.04 -5.06
N GLY A 132 -0.31 6.00 -5.23
CA GLY A 132 0.60 5.65 -4.14
C GLY A 132 0.52 6.61 -2.96
N LEU A 133 0.25 7.90 -3.21
CA LEU A 133 0.02 8.88 -2.14
C LEU A 133 -1.31 8.62 -1.41
N SER A 134 -2.37 8.28 -2.15
CA SER A 134 -3.66 7.89 -1.57
C SER A 134 -3.53 6.66 -0.66
N ASN A 135 -2.75 5.67 -1.09
CA ASN A 135 -2.44 4.48 -0.28
C ASN A 135 -1.63 4.85 0.97
N ALA A 136 -0.61 5.69 0.83
CA ALA A 136 0.21 6.14 1.95
C ALA A 136 -0.58 6.88 3.04
N LEU A 137 -1.51 7.75 2.63
CA LEU A 137 -2.38 8.51 3.54
C LEU A 137 -3.28 7.61 4.40
N ILE A 138 -3.72 6.48 3.86
CA ILE A 138 -4.70 5.60 4.52
C ILE A 138 -4.06 4.41 5.23
N LEU A 139 -2.89 3.95 4.77
CA LEU A 139 -2.20 2.76 5.26
C LEU A 139 -2.15 2.69 6.80
N PRO A 140 -1.60 3.69 7.54
CA PRO A 140 -1.43 3.55 8.98
C PRO A 140 -2.76 3.41 9.74
N HIS A 141 -3.84 3.98 9.21
CA HIS A 141 -5.15 3.98 9.83
C HIS A 141 -5.88 2.66 9.60
N VAL A 142 -5.73 2.07 8.41
CA VAL A 142 -6.22 0.70 8.13
C VAL A 142 -5.44 -0.34 8.92
N LEU A 143 -4.10 -0.23 9.03
CA LEU A 143 -3.32 -1.15 9.88
C LEU A 143 -3.79 -1.07 11.34
N ARG A 144 -4.01 0.13 11.87
CA ARG A 144 -4.56 0.31 13.23
C ARG A 144 -5.93 -0.35 13.38
N PHE A 145 -6.82 -0.18 12.40
CA PHE A 145 -8.13 -0.83 12.39
C PHE A 145 -8.02 -2.37 12.35
N ASN A 146 -7.11 -2.91 11.56
CA ASN A 146 -6.91 -4.34 11.39
C ASN A 146 -6.15 -5.00 12.55
N LEU A 147 -5.49 -4.23 13.41
CA LEU A 147 -4.65 -4.72 14.49
C LEU A 147 -5.27 -5.86 15.33
N PRO A 148 -6.56 -5.81 15.73
CA PRO A 148 -7.16 -6.90 16.52
C PRO A 148 -7.18 -8.27 15.81
N GLU A 149 -7.22 -8.30 14.48
CA GLU A 149 -7.28 -9.55 13.67
C GLU A 149 -5.96 -9.87 12.97
N ALA A 150 -5.04 -8.90 12.86
CA ALA A 150 -3.81 -9.02 12.08
C ALA A 150 -2.52 -8.85 12.90
N ALA A 151 -2.60 -8.67 14.23
CA ALA A 151 -1.45 -8.39 15.09
C ALA A 151 -0.29 -9.39 14.90
N THR A 152 -0.57 -10.69 14.83
CA THR A 152 0.48 -11.72 14.62
C THR A 152 1.20 -11.51 13.29
N LEU A 153 0.46 -11.29 12.20
CA LEU A 153 1.05 -11.07 10.88
C LEU A 153 1.81 -9.74 10.80
N TYR A 154 1.33 -8.70 11.49
CA TYR A 154 2.06 -7.43 11.58
C TYR A 154 3.33 -7.55 12.41
N ALA A 155 3.33 -8.34 13.48
CA ALA A 155 4.54 -8.61 14.26
C ALA A 155 5.61 -9.32 13.41
N GLU A 156 5.20 -10.26 12.54
CA GLU A 156 6.10 -10.93 11.60
C GLU A 156 6.67 -9.98 10.53
N LEU A 157 5.86 -9.07 10.00
CA LEU A 157 6.33 -8.04 9.05
C LEU A 157 7.18 -6.97 9.73
N ALA A 158 6.96 -6.71 11.02
CA ALA A 158 7.78 -5.78 11.80
C ALA A 158 9.23 -6.27 11.94
N GLU A 159 9.47 -7.59 11.99
CA GLU A 159 10.82 -8.15 11.97
C GLU A 159 11.61 -7.74 10.71
N ILE A 160 10.91 -7.37 9.63
CA ILE A 160 11.50 -6.94 8.35
C ILE A 160 11.59 -5.42 8.27
N ALA A 161 10.48 -4.73 8.50
CA ALA A 161 10.39 -3.29 8.29
C ALA A 161 10.77 -2.45 9.51
N ALA A 162 10.82 -3.06 10.70
CA ALA A 162 11.13 -2.41 11.97
C ALA A 162 11.95 -3.33 12.91
N PRO A 163 13.05 -3.96 12.44
CA PRO A 163 13.79 -4.99 13.20
C PRO A 163 14.33 -4.50 14.55
N GLN A 164 14.49 -3.19 14.72
CA GLN A 164 14.90 -2.56 15.97
C GLN A 164 13.83 -2.60 17.07
N ILE A 165 12.55 -2.83 16.72
CA ILE A 165 11.45 -2.89 17.68
C ILE A 165 11.33 -4.32 18.21
N GLN A 166 11.73 -4.50 19.46
CA GLN A 166 11.69 -5.78 20.17
C GLN A 166 10.60 -5.77 21.25
N GLY A 167 10.26 -6.94 21.78
CA GLY A 167 9.30 -7.09 22.87
C GLY A 167 8.13 -8.01 22.50
N SER A 168 6.94 -7.71 23.05
CA SER A 168 5.75 -8.53 22.83
C SER A 168 5.31 -8.52 21.36
N MET A 169 4.43 -9.45 21.00
CA MET A 169 3.82 -9.47 19.67
C MET A 169 3.10 -8.15 19.37
N GLU A 170 2.35 -7.63 20.34
CA GLU A 170 1.59 -6.38 20.23
C GLU A 170 2.52 -5.18 20.01
N ALA A 171 3.64 -5.12 20.75
CA ALA A 171 4.64 -4.07 20.60
C ALA A 171 5.25 -4.08 19.19
N ARG A 172 5.55 -5.26 18.63
CA ARG A 172 6.05 -5.41 17.27
C ARG A 172 5.00 -5.02 16.23
N ALA A 173 3.74 -5.44 16.41
CA ALA A 173 2.65 -5.10 15.51
C ALA A 173 2.40 -3.58 15.43
N GLU A 174 2.37 -2.89 16.59
CA GLU A 174 2.32 -1.42 16.64
C GLU A 174 3.60 -0.80 16.04
N GLY A 175 4.74 -1.46 16.24
CA GLY A 175 6.02 -1.07 15.66
C GLY A 175 6.02 -0.99 14.13
N LEU A 176 5.34 -1.94 13.46
CA LEU A 176 5.13 -1.87 12.00
C LEU A 176 4.39 -0.60 11.59
N ILE A 177 3.31 -0.26 12.30
CA ILE A 177 2.49 0.94 12.02
C ILE A 177 3.34 2.21 12.20
N ALA A 178 4.12 2.27 13.28
CA ALA A 178 5.04 3.36 13.55
C ALA A 178 6.11 3.49 12.44
N ALA A 179 6.69 2.38 12.00
CA ALA A 179 7.68 2.39 10.93
C ALA A 179 7.10 2.88 9.59
N MET A 180 5.87 2.49 9.23
CA MET A 180 5.24 2.98 8.00
C MET A 180 4.99 4.50 8.05
N LYS A 181 4.61 5.02 9.22
CA LYS A 181 4.48 6.48 9.43
C LYS A 181 5.82 7.20 9.35
N ASP A 182 6.86 6.65 9.97
CA ASP A 182 8.21 7.21 9.94
C ASP A 182 8.76 7.26 8.51
N ILE A 183 8.61 6.17 7.75
CA ILE A 183 9.02 6.13 6.33
C ILE A 183 8.32 7.24 5.54
N ALA A 184 7.00 7.37 5.64
CA ALA A 184 6.24 8.43 4.93
C ALA A 184 6.74 9.84 5.30
N HIS A 185 7.03 10.08 6.58
CA HIS A 185 7.62 11.35 7.04
C HIS A 185 9.02 11.59 6.47
N ARG A 186 9.90 10.59 6.53
CA ARG A 186 11.30 10.69 6.05
C ARG A 186 11.40 10.92 4.54
N VAL A 187 10.51 10.33 3.76
CA VAL A 187 10.48 10.55 2.29
C VAL A 187 9.70 11.81 1.88
N GLY A 188 9.15 12.55 2.85
CA GLY A 188 8.59 13.88 2.65
C GLY A 188 7.28 13.93 1.86
N ILE A 189 6.45 12.88 1.93
CA ILE A 189 5.10 12.89 1.32
C ILE A 189 4.04 13.34 2.33
N GLU A 190 2.89 13.75 1.83
CA GLU A 190 1.75 14.12 2.66
C GLU A 190 1.30 12.94 3.54
N THR A 191 0.96 13.24 4.80
CA THR A 191 0.59 12.25 5.83
C THR A 191 -0.82 12.48 6.38
N ARG A 192 -1.51 13.53 5.90
CA ARG A 192 -2.87 13.88 6.28
C ARG A 192 -3.72 14.24 5.06
N LEU A 193 -4.99 13.83 5.08
CA LEU A 193 -5.94 14.10 3.99
C LEU A 193 -6.13 15.60 3.73
N GLN A 194 -6.06 16.45 4.77
CA GLN A 194 -6.16 17.90 4.62
C GLN A 194 -5.05 18.50 3.75
N GLN A 195 -3.86 17.89 3.70
CA GLN A 195 -2.74 18.37 2.88
C GLN A 195 -2.98 18.18 1.38
N VAL A 196 -3.95 17.32 1.02
CA VAL A 196 -4.35 17.07 -0.37
C VAL A 196 -5.75 17.61 -0.68
N GLY A 197 -6.25 18.55 0.14
CA GLY A 197 -7.49 19.28 -0.11
C GLY A 197 -8.78 18.56 0.30
N ILE A 198 -8.69 17.49 1.09
CA ILE A 198 -9.85 16.74 1.58
C ILE A 198 -10.27 17.29 2.95
N ALA A 199 -11.54 17.66 3.08
CA ALA A 199 -12.12 18.22 4.29
C ALA A 199 -13.04 17.23 5.02
N ALA A 200 -13.44 17.58 6.25
CA ALA A 200 -14.36 16.77 7.05
C ALA A 200 -15.73 16.57 6.39
N SER A 201 -16.16 17.51 5.54
CA SER A 201 -17.40 17.42 4.75
C SER A 201 -17.37 16.33 3.69
N ASP A 202 -16.18 15.87 3.27
CA ASP A 202 -16.02 14.88 2.20
C ASP A 202 -16.09 13.43 2.71
N LEU A 203 -15.97 13.23 4.03
CA LEU A 203 -15.76 11.91 4.62
C LEU A 203 -16.94 10.95 4.40
N ASP A 204 -18.17 11.46 4.45
CA ASP A 204 -19.35 10.64 4.25
C ASP A 204 -19.40 10.11 2.80
N ARG A 205 -19.11 10.96 1.82
CA ARG A 205 -18.99 10.55 0.41
C ARG A 205 -17.84 9.56 0.21
N LEU A 206 -16.67 9.82 0.79
CA LEU A 206 -15.52 8.92 0.70
C LEU A 206 -15.83 7.53 1.29
N ALA A 207 -16.56 7.48 2.40
CA ALA A 207 -17.00 6.24 3.02
C ALA A 207 -18.00 5.49 2.11
N ASP A 208 -19.00 6.18 1.56
CA ASP A 208 -19.99 5.57 0.67
C ASP A 208 -19.32 5.00 -0.60
N ASP A 209 -18.43 5.76 -1.25
CA ASP A 209 -17.73 5.33 -2.46
C ASP A 209 -16.71 4.20 -2.18
N ALA A 210 -16.10 4.17 -1.00
CA ALA A 210 -15.24 3.07 -0.57
C ALA A 210 -16.02 1.76 -0.40
N MET A 211 -17.23 1.82 0.15
CA MET A 211 -18.07 0.64 0.35
C MET A 211 -18.53 -0.02 -0.96
N LEU A 212 -18.47 0.71 -2.09
CA LEU A 212 -18.68 0.13 -3.42
C LEU A 212 -17.53 -0.77 -3.87
N GLN A 213 -16.35 -0.68 -3.26
CA GLN A 213 -15.15 -1.48 -3.59
C GLN A 213 -15.19 -2.90 -2.99
N THR A 214 -16.33 -3.57 -3.13
CA THR A 214 -16.64 -4.86 -2.49
C THR A 214 -15.58 -5.95 -2.76
N ARG A 215 -15.05 -6.01 -3.98
CA ARG A 215 -14.00 -6.97 -4.39
C ARG A 215 -12.72 -6.87 -3.54
N LEU A 216 -12.39 -5.68 -3.05
CA LEU A 216 -11.21 -5.45 -2.21
C LEU A 216 -11.56 -5.60 -0.73
N LEU A 217 -12.70 -5.04 -0.31
CA LEU A 217 -13.14 -5.07 1.09
C LEU A 217 -13.34 -6.49 1.63
N THR A 218 -13.79 -7.44 0.81
CA THR A 218 -13.97 -8.85 1.23
C THR A 218 -12.65 -9.58 1.52
N ASN A 219 -11.52 -9.06 1.05
CA ASN A 219 -10.19 -9.62 1.25
C ASN A 219 -9.58 -9.19 2.60
N ASN A 220 -10.07 -8.08 3.18
CA ASN A 220 -9.48 -7.49 4.39
C ASN A 220 -9.67 -8.39 5.62
N PRO A 221 -8.64 -8.60 6.46
CA PRO A 221 -8.70 -9.53 7.59
C PRO A 221 -9.85 -9.24 8.55
N ARG A 222 -10.14 -7.95 8.79
CA ARG A 222 -11.28 -7.49 9.58
C ARG A 222 -12.37 -6.93 8.67
N VAL A 223 -13.63 -7.30 8.91
CA VAL A 223 -14.75 -6.75 8.11
C VAL A 223 -14.85 -5.24 8.34
N VAL A 224 -14.83 -4.46 7.26
CA VAL A 224 -14.98 -3.00 7.27
C VAL A 224 -16.45 -2.64 7.03
N THR A 225 -17.08 -1.98 7.99
CA THR A 225 -18.41 -1.36 7.79
C THR A 225 -18.28 0.07 7.26
N ARG A 226 -19.37 0.66 6.76
CA ARG A 226 -19.40 2.08 6.37
C ARG A 226 -18.97 3.01 7.50
N THR A 227 -19.39 2.71 8.74
CA THR A 227 -19.00 3.47 9.93
C THR A 227 -17.50 3.36 10.19
N ASP A 228 -16.93 2.15 10.05
CA ASP A 228 -15.48 1.95 10.18
C ASP A 228 -14.71 2.71 9.11
N ALA A 229 -15.13 2.62 7.85
CA ALA A 229 -14.50 3.35 6.74
C ALA A 229 -14.48 4.86 7.00
N ARG A 230 -15.62 5.42 7.44
CA ARG A 230 -15.71 6.84 7.82
C ARG A 230 -14.78 7.19 8.99
N ALA A 231 -14.69 6.32 10.00
CA ALA A 231 -13.79 6.53 11.15
C ALA A 231 -12.31 6.46 10.75
N ILE A 232 -11.95 5.58 9.80
CA ILE A 232 -10.60 5.50 9.22
C ILE A 232 -10.24 6.81 8.52
N TYR A 233 -11.11 7.34 7.66
CA TYR A 233 -10.84 8.64 7.04
C TYR A 233 -10.81 9.79 8.05
N GLN A 234 -11.67 9.77 9.06
CA GLN A 234 -11.66 10.76 10.13
C GLN A 234 -10.34 10.77 10.91
N ALA A 235 -9.74 9.59 11.11
CA ALA A 235 -8.44 9.46 11.76
C ALA A 235 -7.28 9.94 10.86
N ALA A 236 -7.49 9.98 9.54
CA ALA A 236 -6.51 10.39 8.52
C ALA A 236 -6.60 11.88 8.12
N LEU A 237 -7.61 12.61 8.58
CA LEU A 237 -7.70 14.08 8.42
C LEU A 237 -6.54 14.80 9.11
#